data_AF-A0A349ZSQ0-F1
#
_entry.id   AF-A0A349ZSQ0-F1
#
_cell.length_a   1.000
_cell.length_b   1.000
_cell.length_c   1.000
_cell.angle_alpha   90.00
_cell.angle_beta   90.00
_cell.angle_gamma   90.00
#
_symmetry.space_group_name_H-M   'P 1'
#
loop_
_entity.id
_entity.type
_entity.pdbx_description
1 polymer ?
#
loop_
_entity_poly.entity_id
_entity_poly.type
_entity_poly.pdbx_seq_one_letter_code
_entity_poly.pdbx_strand_id
1 'polypeptide(L)'
;EPNFWLSCILIDKEAMCQSVRGEREALYISEKGKSCPTEILELLSLLNAEGRPVWKPMHAQPIYRMNGFVTAAGSGRGASNAYRDMGERPDAGADIFERGVCLPSDNKMTEDEQNRIIEAVKRCFL
;
A
#
# COMPACT_ATOMS: atom_id res chain seq x y z
N GLU A 1 29.09 -8.83 4.60
CA GLU A 1 28.61 -8.24 3.33
C GLU A 1 27.24 -7.60 3.59
N PRO A 2 26.87 -6.51 2.90
CA PRO A 2 25.56 -5.88 3.03
C PRO A 2 24.44 -6.80 2.55
N ASN A 3 23.28 -6.77 3.20
CA ASN A 3 22.06 -7.42 2.70
C ASN A 3 21.27 -6.42 1.85
N PHE A 4 21.08 -6.72 0.56
CA PHE A 4 20.38 -5.82 -0.37
C PHE A 4 18.84 -5.93 -0.29
N TRP A 5 18.29 -6.13 0.92
CA TRP A 5 16.86 -6.31 1.13
C TRP A 5 16.09 -5.00 1.00
N LEU A 6 15.10 -4.97 0.09
CA LEU A 6 14.07 -3.94 0.07
C LEU A 6 12.82 -4.51 0.76
N SER A 7 12.42 -3.98 1.91
CA SER A 7 11.27 -4.50 2.64
C SER A 7 9.95 -3.98 2.07
N CYS A 8 9.63 -2.72 2.37
CA CYS A 8 8.42 -2.06 1.95
C CYS A 8 8.68 -0.57 1.77
N ILE A 9 7.88 0.08 0.94
CA ILE A 9 7.80 1.54 0.88
C ILE A 9 6.38 1.98 1.19
N LEU A 10 6.27 3.21 1.66
CA LEU A 10 5.01 3.90 1.88
C LEU A 10 5.02 5.15 1.01
N ILE A 11 4.04 5.28 0.11
CA ILE A 11 3.96 6.41 -0.82
C ILE A 11 3.33 7.60 -0.09
N ASP A 12 3.99 8.76 -0.10
CA ASP A 12 3.44 9.97 0.49
C ASP A 12 2.06 10.31 -0.11
N LYS A 13 1.14 10.82 0.73
CA LYS A 13 -0.25 11.09 0.31
C LYS A 13 -0.32 12.02 -0.91
N GLU A 14 0.55 13.02 -0.98
CA GLU A 14 0.61 13.97 -2.10
C GLU A 14 1.13 13.34 -3.40
N ALA A 15 1.89 12.25 -3.28
CA ALA A 15 2.43 11.48 -4.40
C ALA A 15 1.54 10.29 -4.79
N MET A 16 0.37 10.11 -4.15
CA MET A 16 -0.58 9.07 -4.51
C MET A 16 -1.41 9.47 -5.72
N CYS A 17 -1.39 8.65 -6.77
CA CYS A 17 -2.35 8.77 -7.86
C CYS A 17 -3.70 8.16 -7.47
N GLN A 18 -4.76 8.53 -8.19
CA GLN A 18 -6.09 8.00 -7.91
C GLN A 18 -6.12 6.50 -8.20
N SER A 19 -6.49 5.71 -7.20
CA SER A 19 -6.59 4.27 -7.33
C SER A 19 -7.75 3.70 -6.52
N VAL A 20 -8.28 2.57 -6.97
CA VAL A 20 -9.31 1.80 -6.28
C VAL A 20 -8.88 0.34 -6.32
N ARG A 21 -8.81 -0.30 -5.15
CA ARG A 21 -8.48 -1.73 -5.03
C ARG A 21 -9.65 -2.50 -4.44
N GLY A 22 -10.27 -3.34 -5.27
CA GLY A 22 -11.22 -4.35 -4.85
C GLY A 22 -10.54 -5.61 -4.32
N GLU A 23 -11.33 -6.66 -4.05
CA GLU A 23 -10.78 -7.96 -3.60
C GLU A 23 -10.09 -8.74 -4.72
N ARG A 24 -10.42 -8.46 -5.99
CA ARG A 24 -9.92 -9.19 -7.16
C ARG A 24 -9.22 -8.32 -8.19
N GLU A 25 -9.66 -7.08 -8.31
CA GLU A 25 -9.24 -6.16 -9.35
C GLU A 25 -8.78 -4.86 -8.69
N ALA A 26 -7.81 -4.22 -9.32
CA ALA A 26 -7.35 -2.89 -8.95
C ALA A 26 -7.29 -2.03 -10.20
N LEU A 27 -7.69 -0.77 -10.07
CA LEU A 27 -7.66 0.22 -11.12
C LEU A 27 -6.93 1.46 -10.60
N TYR A 28 -6.25 2.17 -11.48
CA TYR A 28 -5.62 3.45 -11.18
C TYR A 28 -5.64 4.37 -12.39
N ILE A 29 -5.42 5.65 -12.14
CA ILE A 29 -5.22 6.68 -13.16
C ILE A 29 -3.77 7.15 -13.03
N SER A 30 -2.95 6.85 -14.03
CA SER A 30 -1.56 7.29 -14.07
C SER A 30 -1.51 8.82 -14.17
N GLU A 31 -0.68 9.44 -13.33
CA GLU A 31 -0.50 10.89 -13.24
C GLU A 31 0.98 11.20 -13.10
N LYS A 32 1.49 12.12 -13.93
CA LYS A 32 2.90 12.53 -13.88
C LYS A 32 3.26 13.02 -12.48
N GLY A 33 4.35 12.51 -11.90
CA GLY A 33 4.78 12.89 -10.55
C GLY A 33 4.12 12.10 -9.42
N LYS A 34 3.17 11.20 -9.72
CA LYS A 34 2.44 10.42 -8.72
C LYS A 34 2.34 8.96 -9.13
N SER A 35 2.17 8.09 -8.14
CA SER A 35 1.92 6.67 -8.39
C SER A 35 1.08 6.05 -7.28
N CYS A 36 0.77 4.77 -7.40
CA CYS A 36 0.08 3.99 -6.38
C CYS A 36 0.69 2.59 -6.28
N PRO A 37 0.38 1.83 -5.21
CA PRO A 37 0.86 0.45 -5.09
C PRO A 37 0.53 -0.42 -6.32
N THR A 38 -0.65 -0.25 -6.92
CA THR A 38 -1.06 -1.04 -8.09
C THR A 38 -0.15 -0.79 -9.30
N GLU A 39 0.11 0.46 -9.64
CA GLU A 39 0.97 0.84 -10.78
C GLU A 39 2.41 0.34 -10.58
N ILE A 40 2.94 0.45 -9.36
CA ILE A 40 4.27 -0.09 -9.02
C ILE A 40 4.28 -1.61 -9.18
N LEU A 41 3.27 -2.32 -8.66
CA LEU A 41 3.18 -3.78 -8.76
C LEU A 41 3.07 -4.26 -10.20
N GLU A 42 2.32 -3.55 -11.05
CA GLU A 42 2.25 -3.86 -12.48
C GLU A 42 3.61 -3.69 -13.16
N LEU A 43 4.34 -2.60 -12.88
CA LEU A 43 5.66 -2.40 -13.45
C LEU A 43 6.67 -3.47 -12.97
N LEU A 44 6.64 -3.84 -11.68
CA LEU A 44 7.45 -4.93 -11.15
C LEU A 44 7.14 -6.25 -11.85
N SER A 45 5.86 -6.53 -12.08
CA SER A 45 5.43 -7.74 -12.79
C SER A 45 5.95 -7.76 -14.24
N LEU A 46 5.99 -6.63 -14.94
CA LEU A 46 6.59 -6.52 -16.28
C LEU A 46 8.10 -6.81 -16.29
N LEU A 47 8.77 -6.62 -15.15
CA LEU A 47 10.19 -6.93 -14.96
C LEU A 47 10.43 -8.37 -14.47
N ASN A 48 9.39 -9.21 -14.38
CA ASN A 48 9.42 -10.53 -13.75
C ASN A 48 9.87 -10.49 -12.28
N ALA A 49 9.56 -9.39 -11.58
CA ALA A 49 9.82 -9.24 -10.15
C ALA A 49 8.51 -9.33 -9.37
N GLU A 50 8.51 -10.09 -8.27
CA GLU A 50 7.34 -10.21 -7.41
C GLU A 50 7.35 -9.12 -6.33
N GLY A 51 6.35 -8.24 -6.37
CA GLY A 51 5.96 -7.39 -5.24
C GLY A 51 4.61 -7.82 -4.68
N ARG A 52 4.23 -7.29 -3.52
CA ARG A 52 2.92 -7.55 -2.91
C ARG A 52 2.34 -6.28 -2.30
N PRO A 53 1.00 -6.11 -2.27
CA PRO A 53 0.41 -5.08 -1.42
C PRO A 53 0.76 -5.39 0.04
N VAL A 54 0.83 -4.35 0.88
CA VAL A 54 0.94 -4.54 2.33
C VAL A 54 -0.26 -5.35 2.84
N TRP A 55 -0.11 -6.01 3.98
CA TRP A 55 -1.17 -6.80 4.58
C TRP A 55 -2.45 -6.01 4.81
N LYS A 56 -3.57 -6.58 4.35
CA LYS A 56 -4.90 -6.05 4.63
C LYS A 56 -5.17 -6.11 6.13
N PRO A 57 -5.48 -4.98 6.79
CA PRO A 57 -5.69 -4.97 8.23
C PRO A 57 -6.89 -5.87 8.56
N MET A 58 -6.83 -6.52 9.72
CA MET A 58 -7.78 -7.57 10.10
C MET A 58 -9.23 -7.10 9.99
N HIS A 59 -9.56 -5.90 10.49
CA HIS A 59 -10.92 -5.34 10.48
C HIS A 59 -11.48 -5.09 9.05
N ALA A 60 -10.63 -5.01 8.03
CA ALA A 60 -11.04 -4.84 6.64
C ALA A 60 -11.21 -6.17 5.89
N GLN A 61 -10.71 -7.28 6.46
CA GLN A 61 -10.87 -8.60 5.86
C GLN A 61 -12.33 -9.07 5.95
N PRO A 62 -12.84 -9.80 4.93
CA PRO A 62 -14.25 -10.20 4.89
C PRO A 62 -14.74 -10.91 6.16
N ILE A 63 -13.90 -11.76 6.76
CA ILE A 63 -14.24 -12.53 7.96
C ILE A 63 -14.41 -11.67 9.23
N TYR A 64 -13.73 -10.53 9.33
CA TYR A 64 -13.79 -9.64 10.51
C TYR A 64 -14.53 -8.32 10.25
N ARG A 65 -15.07 -8.11 9.04
CA ARG A 65 -15.73 -6.85 8.64
C ARG A 65 -16.86 -6.42 9.57
N MET A 66 -17.51 -7.37 10.23
CA MET A 66 -18.62 -7.11 11.14
C MET A 66 -18.20 -7.01 12.62
N ASN A 67 -16.94 -7.26 12.92
CA ASN A 67 -16.39 -7.20 14.27
C ASN A 67 -15.96 -5.77 14.63
N GLY A 68 -16.02 -5.44 15.91
CA GLY A 68 -15.42 -4.22 16.42
C GLY A 68 -13.89 -4.29 16.36
N PHE A 69 -13.25 -3.14 16.21
CA PHE A 69 -11.79 -3.00 16.32
C PHE A 69 -11.48 -1.71 17.08
N VAL A 70 -10.26 -1.63 17.62
CA VAL A 70 -9.82 -0.52 18.47
C VAL A 70 -8.79 0.33 17.73
N THR A 71 -8.92 1.65 17.89
CA THR A 71 -8.00 2.68 17.42
C THR A 71 -7.52 3.51 18.61
N ALA A 72 -6.57 4.42 18.39
CA ALA A 72 -6.18 5.38 19.42
C ALA A 72 -7.36 6.26 19.92
N ALA A 73 -8.38 6.46 19.09
CA ALA A 73 -9.61 7.20 19.43
C ALA A 73 -10.73 6.32 20.03
N GLY A 74 -10.42 5.08 20.43
CA GLY A 74 -11.40 4.11 20.94
C GLY A 74 -11.97 3.21 19.84
N SER A 75 -13.25 2.86 19.91
CA SER A 75 -13.88 1.98 18.91
C SER A 75 -13.76 2.57 17.50
N GLY A 76 -13.13 1.84 16.58
CA GLY A 76 -13.08 2.16 15.16
C GLY A 76 -14.41 1.91 14.43
N ARG A 77 -15.32 1.16 15.05
CA ARG A 77 -16.66 0.88 14.51
C ARG A 77 -17.74 1.72 15.19
N GLY A 78 -18.80 2.05 14.46
CA GLY A 78 -19.96 2.77 15.00
C GLY A 78 -19.66 4.21 15.41
N ALA A 79 -18.64 4.80 14.80
CA ALA A 79 -18.12 6.13 15.14
C ALA A 79 -18.95 7.27 14.54
N SER A 80 -19.65 7.04 13.44
CA SER A 80 -20.50 8.03 12.79
C SER A 80 -21.97 7.57 12.85
N ASN A 81 -22.84 8.52 13.19
CA ASN A 81 -24.27 8.41 12.92
C ASN A 81 -24.76 9.73 12.33
N ALA A 82 -26.00 9.77 11.83
CA ALA A 82 -26.55 10.95 11.14
C ALA A 82 -26.54 12.25 11.99
N TYR A 83 -26.28 12.15 13.30
CA TYR A 83 -26.38 13.25 14.25
C TYR A 83 -25.08 13.51 15.04
N ARG A 84 -24.03 12.72 14.81
CA ARG A 84 -22.74 12.84 15.51
C ARG A 84 -21.59 12.64 14.53
N ASP A 85 -20.94 13.75 14.20
CA ASP A 85 -19.58 13.75 13.69
C ASP A 85 -18.62 13.63 14.88
N MET A 86 -17.85 12.54 14.92
CA MET A 86 -16.88 12.28 15.98
C MET A 86 -15.46 12.70 15.56
N GLY A 87 -15.34 13.50 14.50
CA GLY A 87 -14.08 13.99 13.96
C GLY A 87 -13.28 12.90 13.24
N GLU A 88 -12.06 13.27 12.82
CA GLU A 88 -11.13 12.34 12.21
C GLU A 88 -10.75 11.22 13.17
N ARG A 89 -10.91 9.98 12.71
CA ARG A 89 -10.44 8.78 13.42
C ARG A 89 -9.45 8.06 12.53
N PRO A 90 -8.14 8.28 12.75
CA PRO A 90 -7.13 7.68 11.92
C PRO A 90 -7.12 6.17 12.10
N ASP A 91 -7.29 5.45 11.00
CA ASP A 91 -7.04 4.02 10.92
C ASP A 91 -5.69 3.80 10.25
N ALA A 92 -4.64 3.70 11.07
CA ALA A 92 -3.28 3.52 10.58
C ALA A 92 -3.13 2.23 9.74
N GLY A 93 -3.88 1.18 10.08
CA GLY A 93 -3.83 -0.08 9.33
C GLY A 93 -4.42 0.07 7.92
N ALA A 94 -5.54 0.77 7.81
CA ALA A 94 -6.16 1.04 6.51
C ALA A 94 -5.30 1.99 5.66
N ASP A 95 -4.77 3.06 6.26
CA ASP A 95 -3.91 4.05 5.58
C ASP A 95 -2.60 3.42 5.06
N ILE A 96 -1.93 2.59 5.86
CA ILE A 96 -0.72 1.87 5.43
C ILE A 96 -1.05 0.85 4.34
N PHE A 97 -2.19 0.16 4.42
CA PHE A 97 -2.62 -0.79 3.39
C PHE A 97 -2.91 -0.12 2.04
N GLU A 98 -3.49 1.07 2.07
CA GLU A 98 -3.83 1.85 0.87
C GLU A 98 -2.60 2.32 0.11
N ARG A 99 -1.57 2.80 0.83
CA ARG A 99 -0.41 3.49 0.25
C ARG A 99 0.88 2.68 0.26
N GLY A 100 0.87 1.53 0.92
CA GLY A 100 2.05 0.69 1.14
C GLY A 100 2.20 -0.42 0.10
N VAL A 101 3.44 -0.67 -0.31
CA VAL A 101 3.80 -1.79 -1.19
C VAL A 101 5.06 -2.50 -0.66
N CYS A 102 5.01 -3.83 -0.65
CA CYS A 102 6.15 -4.70 -0.39
C CYS A 102 6.94 -4.88 -1.69
N LEU A 103 8.24 -4.66 -1.62
CA LEU A 103 9.16 -4.80 -2.75
C LEU A 103 9.81 -6.20 -2.76
N PRO A 104 10.44 -6.63 -3.87
CA PRO A 104 11.26 -7.83 -3.88
C PRO A 104 12.35 -7.78 -2.79
N SER A 105 12.44 -8.82 -1.96
CA SER A 105 13.17 -8.77 -0.69
C SER A 105 14.00 -10.03 -0.38
N ASP A 106 14.67 -10.63 -1.37
CA ASP A 106 15.42 -11.89 -1.18
C ASP A 106 16.90 -11.64 -0.78
N ASN A 107 17.49 -12.54 0.02
CA ASN A 107 18.90 -12.44 0.44
C ASN A 107 19.92 -12.76 -0.63
N LYS A 108 19.47 -13.31 -1.75
CA LYS A 108 20.29 -13.60 -2.93
C LYS A 108 20.23 -12.48 -3.97
N MET A 109 19.46 -11.42 -3.73
CA MET A 109 19.43 -10.27 -4.64
C MET A 109 20.80 -9.62 -4.73
N THR A 110 21.24 -9.44 -5.97
CA THR A 110 22.44 -8.68 -6.33
C THR A 110 22.17 -7.18 -6.29
N GLU A 111 23.24 -6.38 -6.20
CA GLU A 111 23.15 -4.92 -6.28
C GLU A 111 22.53 -4.46 -7.61
N ASP A 112 22.85 -5.12 -8.72
CA ASP A 112 22.27 -4.82 -10.03
C ASP A 112 20.76 -5.08 -10.07
N GLU A 113 20.30 -6.20 -9.50
CA GLU A 113 18.87 -6.49 -9.37
C GLU A 113 18.17 -5.46 -8.49
N GLN A 114 18.77 -5.10 -7.35
CA GLN A 114 18.23 -4.06 -6.47
C GLN A 114 18.11 -2.72 -7.20
N ASN A 115 19.16 -2.31 -7.94
CA ASN A 115 19.15 -1.07 -8.73
C ASN A 115 18.07 -1.09 -9.81
N ARG A 116 17.82 -2.23 -10.46
CA ARG A 116 16.72 -2.36 -11.43
C ARG A 116 15.36 -2.15 -10.77
N ILE A 117 15.14 -2.67 -9.56
CA ILE A 117 13.91 -2.42 -8.80
C ILE A 117 13.79 -0.94 -8.42
N ILE A 118 14.86 -0.33 -7.92
CA ILE A 118 14.88 1.09 -7.54
C ILE A 118 14.52 1.98 -8.74
N GLU A 119 15.15 1.75 -9.89
CA GLU A 119 14.89 2.52 -11.09
C GLU A 119 13.48 2.29 -11.66
N ALA A 120 12.94 1.08 -11.52
CA ALA A 120 11.54 0.81 -11.87
C ALA A 120 10.59 1.64 -11.01
N VAL A 121 10.74 1.58 -9.68
CA VAL A 121 9.90 2.34 -8.75
C VAL A 121 10.00 3.84 -9.04
N LYS A 122 11.21 4.39 -9.26
CA LYS A 122 11.37 5.81 -9.60
C LYS A 122 10.62 6.21 -10.87
N ARG A 123 10.62 5.35 -11.91
CA ARG A 123 9.93 5.62 -13.18
C ARG A 123 8.42 5.75 -13.03
N CYS A 124 7.82 5.09 -12.05
CA CYS A 124 6.40 5.26 -11.75
C CYS A 124 6.03 6.69 -11.33
N PHE A 125 7.01 7.51 -10.91
CA PHE A 125 6.79 8.89 -10.49
C PHE A 125 7.29 9.93 -11.51
N LEU A 126 7.74 9.53 -12.70
CA LEU A 126 8.29 10.45 -13.72
C LEU A 126 7.22 11.15 -14.58
#